data_AF-Q6MAA2-F1
#
_entry.id   AF-Q6MAA2-F1
#
_cell.length_a   1.000
_cell.length_b   1.000
_cell.length_c   1.000
_cell.angle_alpha   90.00
_cell.angle_beta   90.00
_cell.angle_gamma   90.00
#
_symmetry.space_group_name_H-M   'P 1'
#
loop_
_entity.id
_entity.type
_entity.pdbx_description
1 polymer ?
#
loop_
_entity_poly.entity_id
_entity_poly.type
_entity_poly.pdbx_seq_one_letter_code
_entity_poly.pdbx_strand_id
1 'polypeptide(L)'
;MDYSNHHIGPVNDGIPIIGTYPYEGELTMGEPQQPPEQQINGHAYKQWVESYEAKYQPALNNLQSKITYVSFQTFHDELTRAYQQFHGKVNDYIALVEPGKSQKWVTELVMQQGLNAKAYLCVGEEGAARLDYSLKQMEENRDIPNYVIVDDGSYSGNQMANNITRANEIIFNNTGVKPTFHVIIPYITKTALDKLEELRKSNVKIQIYHAVIMKTISEEIKSNDLNKIKDVFWKGMNQNAQAQRPTTAALHWFAHKVPNQMSFPDVLAKGTVTHPKSKTTSDPVPFIPEFTPPYKS
;
A
#
# COMPACT_ATOMS: atom_id res chain seq x y z
N MET A 1 39.69 36.64 9.28
CA MET A 1 39.61 36.41 10.74
C MET A 1 38.18 36.68 11.13
N ASP A 2 37.39 35.80 11.74
CA ASP A 2 37.58 34.42 12.16
C ASP A 2 36.19 33.79 12.20
N TYR A 3 36.19 32.46 12.17
CA TYR A 3 35.13 31.52 11.93
C TYR A 3 34.08 31.44 13.05
N SER A 4 33.04 30.67 12.73
CA SER A 4 32.17 29.90 13.63
C SER A 4 30.88 30.58 14.08
N ASN A 5 29.79 30.19 13.41
CA ASN A 5 28.70 29.51 14.08
C ASN A 5 27.98 28.61 13.07
N HIS A 6 28.63 27.48 12.76
CA HIS A 6 27.91 26.32 12.26
C HIS A 6 27.08 25.76 13.41
N HIS A 7 25.77 26.01 13.39
CA HIS A 7 24.84 25.10 14.03
C HIS A 7 24.84 23.81 13.20
N ILE A 8 25.77 22.92 13.54
CA ILE A 8 25.70 21.51 13.16
C ILE A 8 24.63 20.91 14.08
N GLY A 9 23.37 20.94 13.63
CA GLY A 9 22.40 19.96 14.09
C GLY A 9 22.85 18.56 13.65
N PRO A 10 22.37 17.48 14.28
CA PRO A 10 22.77 16.13 13.89
C PRO A 10 22.47 15.95 12.40
N VAL A 11 23.52 15.73 11.61
CA VAL A 11 23.41 15.34 10.21
C VAL A 11 22.84 13.93 10.23
N ASN A 12 21.53 13.79 10.02
CA ASN A 12 20.98 12.51 9.59
C ASN A 12 21.45 12.35 8.14
N ASP A 13 22.61 11.72 7.93
CA ASP A 13 23.10 11.30 6.62
C ASP A 13 22.15 10.21 6.09
N GLY A 14 21.01 10.60 5.53
CA GLY A 14 20.05 9.66 4.97
C GLY A 14 20.64 8.88 3.80
N ILE A 15 20.14 7.67 3.53
CA ILE A 15 20.62 6.88 2.39
C ILE A 15 19.95 7.43 1.12
N PRO A 16 20.72 7.89 0.11
CA PRO A 16 20.14 8.52 -1.08
C PRO A 16 19.35 7.51 -1.91
N ILE A 17 18.18 7.94 -2.39
CA ILE A 17 17.41 7.27 -3.42
C ILE A 17 17.86 7.84 -4.78
N ILE A 18 18.59 7.07 -5.56
CA ILE A 18 19.14 7.51 -6.85
C ILE A 18 17.98 7.86 -7.80
N GLY A 19 18.09 9.00 -8.49
CA GLY A 19 17.07 9.49 -9.43
C GLY A 19 15.95 10.33 -8.81
N THR A 20 16.11 10.80 -7.57
CA THR A 20 15.21 11.79 -6.94
C THR A 20 15.77 13.22 -7.00
N TYR A 21 14.90 14.21 -6.84
CA TYR A 21 15.34 15.57 -6.53
C TYR A 21 15.88 15.65 -5.09
N PRO A 22 16.76 16.63 -4.75
CA PRO A 22 17.40 16.72 -3.44
C PRO A 22 16.45 16.77 -2.23
N TYR A 23 15.21 17.21 -2.42
CA TYR A 23 14.18 17.30 -1.37
C TYR A 23 13.24 16.08 -1.32
N GLU A 24 13.40 15.10 -2.22
CA GLU A 24 12.46 13.98 -2.36
C GLU A 24 13.01 12.63 -1.86
N GLY A 25 14.32 12.44 -1.72
CA GLY A 25 14.87 11.09 -1.74
C GLY A 25 16.09 10.82 -0.90
N GLU A 26 15.93 10.95 0.40
CA GLU A 26 16.75 10.20 1.34
C GLU A 26 15.86 9.27 2.17
N LEU A 27 16.33 8.05 2.38
CA LEU A 27 15.79 7.12 3.34
C LEU A 27 16.36 7.49 4.71
N THR A 28 15.49 7.97 5.56
CA THR A 28 15.84 8.41 6.90
C THR A 28 15.45 7.28 7.84
N MET A 29 16.42 6.51 8.33
CA MET A 29 16.16 5.42 9.29
C MET A 29 15.70 5.93 10.68
N GLY A 30 15.10 7.12 10.75
CA GLY A 30 14.59 7.75 11.97
C GLY A 30 13.44 6.95 12.59
N GLU A 31 13.07 7.33 13.82
CA GLU A 31 11.98 6.66 14.52
C GLU A 31 10.68 6.75 13.69
N PRO A 32 10.02 5.62 13.39
CA PRO A 32 8.79 5.65 12.62
C PRO A 32 7.74 6.41 13.42
N GLN A 33 7.13 7.43 12.81
CA GLN A 33 5.97 8.07 13.41
C GLN A 33 4.89 7.01 13.62
N GLN A 34 4.49 6.80 14.87
CA GLN A 34 3.40 5.89 15.19
C GLN A 34 2.08 6.64 14.97
N PRO A 35 1.18 6.12 14.13
CA PRO A 35 -0.13 6.71 13.99
C PRO A 35 -0.93 6.52 15.29
N PRO A 36 -1.84 7.45 15.64
CA PRO A 36 -2.72 7.28 16.78
C PRO A 36 -3.57 6.01 16.61
N GLU A 37 -3.53 5.11 17.58
CA GLU A 37 -4.41 3.94 17.59
C GLU A 37 -5.83 4.39 17.90
N GLN A 38 -6.69 4.36 16.89
CA GLN A 38 -8.10 4.60 17.08
C GLN A 38 -8.85 3.46 16.41
N GLN A 39 -9.83 2.90 17.10
CA GLN A 39 -10.70 1.86 16.54
C GLN A 39 -11.97 2.49 15.95
N ILE A 40 -12.77 1.69 15.25
CA ILE A 40 -14.04 2.13 14.67
C ILE A 40 -14.94 2.61 15.80
N ASN A 41 -15.48 3.83 15.67
CA ASN A 41 -16.49 4.32 16.59
C ASN A 41 -17.81 3.59 16.34
N GLY A 42 -18.07 2.54 17.12
CA GLY A 42 -19.26 1.71 16.97
C GLY A 42 -20.59 2.45 17.12
N HIS A 43 -20.62 3.53 17.93
CA HIS A 43 -21.80 4.38 18.04
C HIS A 43 -22.05 5.17 16.74
N ALA A 44 -21.01 5.82 16.22
CA ALA A 44 -21.09 6.53 14.94
C ALA A 44 -21.42 5.57 13.77
N TYR A 45 -20.87 4.35 13.77
CA TYR A 45 -21.21 3.33 12.79
C TYR A 45 -22.69 2.96 12.84
N LYS A 46 -23.23 2.74 14.04
CA LYS A 46 -24.66 2.43 14.22
C LYS A 46 -25.54 3.57 13.71
N GLN A 47 -25.21 4.82 14.04
CA GLN A 47 -25.92 5.99 13.54
C GLN A 47 -25.84 6.09 12.00
N TRP A 48 -24.69 5.79 11.43
CA TRP A 48 -24.51 5.71 9.98
C TRP A 48 -25.42 4.65 9.37
N VAL A 49 -25.50 3.44 9.92
CA VAL A 49 -26.44 2.40 9.44
C VAL A 49 -27.89 2.85 9.56
N GLU A 50 -28.28 3.44 10.69
CA GLU A 50 -29.64 3.90 10.95
C GLU A 50 -30.10 5.03 10.01
N SER A 51 -29.18 5.73 9.35
CA SER A 51 -29.53 6.77 8.38
C SER A 51 -29.99 6.22 7.02
N TYR A 52 -29.68 4.96 6.69
CA TYR A 52 -30.07 4.32 5.43
C TYR A 52 -31.51 3.81 5.44
N GLU A 53 -32.12 3.69 4.25
CA GLU A 53 -33.38 2.98 4.07
C GLU A 53 -33.36 1.56 4.70
N ALA A 54 -34.49 1.11 5.23
CA ALA A 54 -34.61 -0.15 5.99
C ALA A 54 -34.10 -1.39 5.21
N LYS A 55 -34.19 -1.38 3.88
CA LYS A 55 -33.75 -2.50 3.04
C LYS A 55 -32.23 -2.74 3.07
N TYR A 56 -31.42 -1.71 3.36
CA TYR A 56 -29.95 -1.80 3.42
C TYR A 56 -29.43 -2.16 4.82
N GLN A 57 -30.15 -1.76 5.87
CA GLN A 57 -29.68 -1.87 7.26
C GLN A 57 -29.23 -3.29 7.67
N PRO A 58 -29.92 -4.39 7.31
CA PRO A 58 -29.45 -5.73 7.67
C PRO A 58 -28.05 -6.07 7.11
N ALA A 59 -27.80 -5.69 5.84
CA ALA A 59 -26.49 -5.93 5.20
C ALA A 59 -25.40 -5.06 5.82
N LEU A 60 -25.72 -3.79 6.12
CA LEU A 60 -24.78 -2.85 6.74
C LEU A 60 -24.48 -3.20 8.21
N ASN A 61 -25.43 -3.73 8.96
CA ASN A 61 -25.19 -4.21 10.33
C ASN A 61 -24.25 -5.43 10.35
N ASN A 62 -24.40 -6.36 9.40
CA ASN A 62 -23.53 -7.52 9.28
C ASN A 62 -22.07 -7.11 8.95
N LEU A 63 -21.92 -6.05 8.16
CA LEU A 63 -20.62 -5.56 7.69
C LEU A 63 -19.66 -5.13 8.81
N GLN A 64 -20.14 -4.56 9.93
CA GLN A 64 -19.26 -4.04 10.99
C GLN A 64 -18.28 -5.10 11.50
N SER A 65 -18.81 -6.31 11.75
CA SER A 65 -18.04 -7.47 12.22
C SER A 65 -17.03 -8.02 11.20
N LYS A 66 -17.09 -7.54 9.96
CA LYS A 66 -16.22 -7.92 8.84
C LYS A 66 -15.09 -6.94 8.60
N ILE A 67 -15.10 -5.79 9.28
CA ILE A 67 -14.03 -4.81 9.17
C ILE A 67 -12.91 -5.20 10.13
N THR A 68 -11.75 -5.48 9.57
CA THR A 68 -10.53 -5.79 10.33
C THR A 68 -9.74 -4.50 10.54
N TYR A 69 -9.58 -4.09 11.79
CA TYR A 69 -8.61 -3.04 12.15
C TYR A 69 -7.21 -3.65 12.27
N VAL A 70 -6.23 -3.01 11.63
CA VAL A 70 -4.80 -3.38 11.69
C VAL A 70 -4.04 -2.24 12.36
N SER A 71 -3.63 -2.47 13.62
CA SER A 71 -2.79 -1.51 14.35
C SER A 71 -1.39 -1.42 13.74
N PHE A 72 -0.61 -0.41 14.16
CA PHE A 72 0.79 -0.31 13.75
C PHE A 72 1.58 -1.56 14.17
N GLN A 73 1.42 -2.02 15.42
CA GLN A 73 2.13 -3.21 15.91
C GLN A 73 1.78 -4.45 15.08
N THR A 74 0.49 -4.69 14.83
CA THR A 74 0.07 -5.82 14.00
C THR A 74 0.65 -5.71 12.59
N PHE A 75 0.58 -4.53 11.97
CA PHE A 75 1.19 -4.33 10.65
C PHE A 75 2.71 -4.60 10.66
N HIS A 76 3.41 -4.09 11.66
CA HIS A 76 4.85 -4.24 11.80
C HIS A 76 5.25 -5.71 11.98
N ASP A 77 4.55 -6.46 12.84
CA ASP A 77 4.78 -7.89 13.04
C ASP A 77 4.59 -8.64 11.70
N GLU A 78 3.54 -8.31 10.96
CA GLU A 78 3.26 -8.92 9.67
C GLU A 78 4.30 -8.58 8.59
N LEU A 79 4.80 -7.34 8.60
CA LEU A 79 5.91 -6.90 7.75
C LEU A 79 7.19 -7.67 8.08
N THR A 80 7.49 -7.85 9.37
CA THR A 80 8.63 -8.66 9.83
C THR A 80 8.51 -10.10 9.36
N ARG A 81 7.33 -10.72 9.46
CA ARG A 81 7.10 -12.09 8.95
C ARG A 81 7.33 -12.19 7.44
N ALA A 82 6.88 -11.20 6.66
CA ALA A 82 7.14 -11.16 5.23
C ALA A 82 8.63 -10.99 4.91
N TYR A 83 9.32 -10.07 5.61
CA TYR A 83 10.76 -9.86 5.44
C TYR A 83 11.59 -11.09 5.81
N GLN A 84 11.26 -11.79 6.89
CA GLN A 84 11.95 -13.01 7.32
C GLN A 84 11.93 -14.12 6.25
N GLN A 85 10.90 -14.17 5.39
CA GLN A 85 10.86 -15.12 4.28
C GLN A 85 11.86 -14.77 3.17
N PHE A 86 12.18 -13.48 3.02
CA PHE A 86 13.18 -12.97 2.08
C PHE A 86 14.61 -12.99 2.66
N HIS A 87 14.77 -12.80 3.98
CA HIS A 87 16.06 -12.65 4.62
C HIS A 87 17.01 -13.83 4.28
N GLY A 88 18.21 -13.51 3.80
CA GLY A 88 19.23 -14.49 3.41
C GLY A 88 18.94 -15.27 2.12
N LYS A 89 17.90 -14.93 1.33
CA LYS A 89 17.62 -15.59 0.05
C LYS A 89 18.50 -15.12 -1.09
N VAL A 90 18.96 -13.87 -1.02
CA VAL A 90 19.86 -13.22 -1.99
C VAL A 90 20.85 -12.34 -1.25
N ASN A 91 22.11 -12.32 -1.71
CA ASN A 91 23.18 -11.56 -1.07
C ASN A 91 23.24 -10.12 -1.59
N ASP A 92 23.24 -9.97 -2.92
CA ASP A 92 23.34 -8.67 -3.59
C ASP A 92 22.04 -8.36 -4.32
N TYR A 93 21.45 -7.20 -4.00
CA TYR A 93 20.19 -6.73 -4.56
C TYR A 93 20.11 -5.20 -4.57
N ILE A 94 19.30 -4.69 -5.48
CA ILE A 94 18.94 -3.27 -5.61
C ILE A 94 17.50 -3.09 -5.10
N ALA A 95 17.25 -2.11 -4.24
CA ALA A 95 15.90 -1.77 -3.81
C ALA A 95 15.26 -0.76 -4.77
N LEU A 96 14.01 -1.01 -5.14
CA LEU A 96 13.20 -0.15 -5.99
C LEU A 96 12.18 0.58 -5.12
N VAL A 97 12.20 1.92 -5.12
CA VAL A 97 11.44 2.76 -4.19
C VAL A 97 10.66 3.85 -4.92
N GLU A 98 9.38 4.00 -4.57
CA GLU A 98 8.52 5.14 -4.90
C GLU A 98 8.50 6.14 -3.71
N PRO A 99 9.31 7.22 -3.76
CA PRO A 99 9.49 8.12 -2.61
C PRO A 99 8.22 8.87 -2.19
N GLY A 100 7.30 9.16 -3.12
CA GLY A 100 6.03 9.86 -2.87
C GLY A 100 4.92 8.99 -2.26
N LYS A 101 5.19 7.72 -1.94
CA LYS A 101 4.20 6.76 -1.44
C LYS A 101 4.64 6.09 -0.15
N SER A 102 3.71 5.36 0.47
CA SER A 102 3.98 4.56 1.67
C SER A 102 5.10 3.54 1.47
N GLN A 103 5.40 3.13 0.24
CA GLN A 103 6.54 2.27 -0.09
C GLN A 103 7.87 2.78 0.49
N LYS A 104 8.14 4.10 0.48
CA LYS A 104 9.34 4.66 1.11
C LYS A 104 9.40 4.30 2.60
N TRP A 105 8.35 4.64 3.32
CA TRP A 105 8.22 4.39 4.75
C TRP A 105 8.29 2.90 5.11
N VAL A 106 7.62 2.02 4.35
CA VAL A 106 7.72 0.57 4.59
C VAL A 106 9.13 0.07 4.30
N THR A 107 9.82 0.61 3.30
CA THR A 107 11.21 0.27 3.02
C THR A 107 12.11 0.62 4.21
N GLU A 108 11.93 1.81 4.81
CA GLU A 108 12.67 2.24 6.01
C GLU A 108 12.42 1.31 7.21
N LEU A 109 11.17 0.86 7.42
CA LEU A 109 10.85 -0.12 8.46
C LEU A 109 11.57 -1.47 8.27
N VAL A 110 11.72 -1.92 7.04
CA VAL A 110 12.44 -3.17 6.76
C VAL A 110 13.96 -2.97 6.83
N MET A 111 14.47 -1.76 6.53
CA MET A 111 15.88 -1.41 6.74
C MET A 111 16.28 -1.48 8.22
N GLN A 112 15.40 -1.04 9.12
CA GLN A 112 15.60 -1.18 10.57
C GLN A 112 15.71 -2.66 11.02
N GLN A 113 15.25 -3.60 10.19
CA GLN A 113 15.33 -5.04 10.42
C GLN A 113 16.53 -5.71 9.72
N GLY A 114 17.36 -4.92 9.02
CA GLY A 114 18.59 -5.40 8.37
C GLY A 114 18.50 -5.55 6.84
N LEU A 115 17.49 -4.98 6.17
CA LEU A 115 17.50 -4.86 4.71
C LEU A 115 18.60 -3.86 4.29
N ASN A 116 19.61 -4.36 3.60
CA ASN A 116 20.78 -3.60 3.19
C ASN A 116 21.01 -3.82 1.68
N ALA A 117 20.40 -2.97 0.86
CA ALA A 117 20.54 -3.03 -0.59
C ALA A 117 21.83 -2.34 -1.05
N LYS A 118 22.37 -2.76 -2.19
CA LYS A 118 23.56 -2.13 -2.79
C LYS A 118 23.28 -0.73 -3.36
N ALA A 119 22.04 -0.50 -3.74
CA ALA A 119 21.53 0.79 -4.19
C ALA A 119 20.02 0.85 -3.97
N TYR A 120 19.50 2.07 -3.84
CA TYR A 120 18.08 2.37 -3.78
C TYR A 120 17.74 3.24 -5.00
N LEU A 121 16.90 2.75 -5.90
CA LEU A 121 16.54 3.44 -7.14
C LEU A 121 15.13 3.98 -7.09
N CYS A 122 14.95 5.22 -7.53
CA CYS A 122 13.64 5.81 -7.73
C CYS A 122 12.93 5.15 -8.92
N VAL A 123 11.78 4.56 -8.67
CA VAL A 123 10.90 4.01 -9.72
C VAL A 123 10.02 5.12 -10.30
N GLY A 124 9.65 6.10 -9.48
CA GLY A 124 8.72 7.18 -9.83
C GLY A 124 7.25 6.76 -9.71
N GLU A 125 6.36 7.75 -9.70
CA GLU A 125 4.92 7.49 -9.68
C GLU A 125 4.47 7.04 -11.07
N GLU A 126 3.67 5.97 -11.13
CA GLU A 126 3.08 5.41 -12.37
C GLU A 126 4.06 4.67 -13.30
N GLY A 127 4.13 3.33 -13.19
CA GLY A 127 4.71 2.49 -14.24
C GLY A 127 6.23 2.63 -14.39
N ALA A 128 6.97 2.79 -13.30
CA ALA A 128 8.43 2.91 -13.34
C ALA A 128 8.98 4.09 -14.18
N ALA A 129 8.23 5.18 -14.26
CA ALA A 129 8.53 6.34 -15.10
C ALA A 129 9.91 6.97 -14.87
N ARG A 130 10.45 6.92 -13.64
CA ARG A 130 11.79 7.48 -13.31
C ARG A 130 12.91 6.46 -13.35
N LEU A 131 12.62 5.16 -13.46
CA LEU A 131 13.62 4.11 -13.32
C LEU A 131 14.74 4.19 -14.36
N ASP A 132 14.42 4.56 -15.60
CA ASP A 132 15.42 4.72 -16.67
C ASP A 132 16.46 5.80 -16.32
N TYR A 133 15.99 6.91 -15.76
CA TYR A 133 16.85 7.99 -15.28
C TYR A 133 17.70 7.55 -14.08
N SER A 134 17.08 6.88 -13.09
CA SER A 134 17.75 6.36 -11.90
C SER A 134 18.87 5.38 -12.26
N LEU A 135 18.63 4.46 -13.20
CA LEU A 135 19.62 3.50 -13.68
C LEU A 135 20.79 4.18 -14.39
N LYS A 136 20.55 5.23 -15.16
CA LYS A 136 21.61 5.99 -15.84
C LYS A 136 22.54 6.71 -14.87
N GLN A 137 22.03 7.13 -13.71
CA GLN A 137 22.82 7.74 -12.63
C GLN A 137 23.58 6.72 -11.77
N MET A 138 23.17 5.45 -11.79
CA MET A 138 23.84 4.41 -11.02
C MET A 138 25.18 4.08 -11.68
N GLU A 139 26.31 4.39 -11.07
CA GLU A 139 27.64 4.15 -11.66
C GLU A 139 28.12 2.70 -11.45
N GLU A 140 27.84 2.14 -10.28
CA GLU A 140 28.24 0.78 -9.87
C GLU A 140 27.04 -0.18 -9.82
N ASN A 141 27.26 -1.47 -9.60
CA ASN A 141 26.19 -2.46 -9.33
C ASN A 141 25.18 -2.70 -10.48
N ARG A 142 25.46 -2.24 -11.70
CA ARG A 142 24.57 -2.42 -12.89
C ARG A 142 24.37 -3.87 -13.32
N ASP A 143 25.26 -4.75 -12.91
CA ASP A 143 25.25 -6.19 -13.21
C ASP A 143 24.38 -6.99 -12.22
N ILE A 144 23.90 -6.38 -11.12
CA ILE A 144 23.07 -7.05 -10.13
C ILE A 144 21.70 -7.44 -10.74
N PRO A 145 21.33 -8.73 -10.72
CA PRO A 145 20.07 -9.20 -11.30
C PRO A 145 18.89 -9.15 -10.33
N ASN A 146 19.12 -8.98 -9.02
CA ASN A 146 18.06 -9.08 -8.01
C ASN A 146 17.56 -7.68 -7.64
N TYR A 147 16.24 -7.50 -7.74
CA TYR A 147 15.58 -6.23 -7.44
C TYR A 147 14.51 -6.47 -6.36
N VAL A 148 14.58 -5.74 -5.26
CA VAL A 148 13.65 -5.82 -4.14
C VAL A 148 12.63 -4.69 -4.23
N ILE A 149 11.35 -5.03 -4.04
CA ILE A 149 10.25 -4.07 -3.92
C ILE A 149 9.59 -4.34 -2.57
N VAL A 150 9.43 -3.30 -1.74
CA VAL A 150 8.73 -3.39 -0.45
C VAL A 150 7.44 -2.57 -0.54
N ASP A 151 6.30 -3.09 -0.12
CA ASP A 151 5.02 -2.36 -0.17
C ASP A 151 4.16 -2.63 1.08
N ASP A 152 3.20 -1.76 1.38
CA ASP A 152 2.29 -1.90 2.53
C ASP A 152 1.22 -2.97 2.30
N GLY A 153 0.68 -3.04 1.08
CA GLY A 153 -0.30 -4.02 0.71
C GLY A 153 -0.82 -3.90 -0.72
N SER A 154 -1.26 -5.02 -1.29
CA SER A 154 -1.69 -5.08 -2.69
C SER A 154 -3.10 -5.64 -2.82
N TYR A 155 -3.95 -4.86 -3.52
CA TYR A 155 -5.40 -5.09 -3.63
C TYR A 155 -5.77 -5.69 -4.98
N SER A 156 -5.71 -4.94 -6.06
CA SER A 156 -5.97 -5.48 -7.41
C SER A 156 -4.75 -6.16 -8.04
N GLY A 157 -3.55 -5.86 -7.55
CA GLY A 157 -2.29 -6.27 -8.18
C GLY A 157 -1.90 -5.49 -9.44
N ASN A 158 -2.80 -4.70 -10.03
CA ASN A 158 -2.57 -4.06 -11.33
C ASN A 158 -1.39 -3.06 -11.31
N GLN A 159 -1.31 -2.21 -10.29
CA GLN A 159 -0.21 -1.22 -10.20
C GLN A 159 1.14 -1.93 -10.05
N MET A 160 1.23 -2.92 -9.15
CA MET A 160 2.44 -3.72 -8.93
C MET A 160 2.84 -4.48 -10.21
N ALA A 161 1.89 -5.13 -10.88
CA ALA A 161 2.15 -5.87 -12.11
C ALA A 161 2.62 -4.94 -13.24
N ASN A 162 2.00 -3.76 -13.40
CA ASN A 162 2.43 -2.77 -14.40
C ASN A 162 3.83 -2.24 -14.09
N ASN A 163 4.11 -1.89 -12.83
CA ASN A 163 5.42 -1.43 -12.39
C ASN A 163 6.51 -2.49 -12.65
N ILE A 164 6.26 -3.76 -12.27
CA ILE A 164 7.22 -4.85 -12.48
C ILE A 164 7.43 -5.12 -13.97
N THR A 165 6.36 -5.15 -14.76
CA THR A 165 6.46 -5.37 -16.22
C THR A 165 7.33 -4.29 -16.86
N ARG A 166 7.07 -3.03 -16.52
CA ARG A 166 7.79 -1.90 -17.09
C ARG A 166 9.23 -1.82 -16.58
N ALA A 167 9.46 -2.09 -15.30
CA ALA A 167 10.79 -2.18 -14.73
C ALA A 167 11.60 -3.31 -15.37
N ASN A 168 10.98 -4.47 -15.64
CA ASN A 168 11.63 -5.59 -16.31
C ASN A 168 12.19 -5.20 -17.68
N GLU A 169 11.40 -4.48 -18.48
CA GLU A 169 11.83 -3.95 -19.78
C GLU A 169 12.95 -2.91 -19.65
N ILE A 170 12.76 -1.92 -18.77
CA ILE A 170 13.72 -0.81 -18.60
C ILE A 170 15.08 -1.33 -18.12
N ILE A 171 15.10 -2.21 -17.12
CA ILE A 171 16.33 -2.78 -16.57
C ILE A 171 17.05 -3.59 -17.64
N PHE A 172 16.35 -4.50 -18.33
CA PHE A 172 16.96 -5.33 -19.36
C PHE A 172 17.54 -4.49 -20.51
N ASN A 173 16.81 -3.46 -20.96
CA ASN A 173 17.28 -2.60 -22.04
C ASN A 173 18.47 -1.73 -21.66
N ASN A 174 18.59 -1.30 -20.40
CA ASN A 174 19.69 -0.45 -19.93
C ASN A 174 20.94 -1.24 -19.52
N THR A 175 20.77 -2.47 -19.04
CA THR A 175 21.86 -3.24 -18.41
C THR A 175 22.22 -4.53 -19.16
N GLY A 176 21.32 -5.05 -20.02
CA GLY A 176 21.42 -6.39 -20.59
C GLY A 176 21.14 -7.52 -19.59
N VAL A 177 20.92 -7.21 -18.32
CA VAL A 177 20.68 -8.19 -17.25
C VAL A 177 19.18 -8.48 -17.16
N LYS A 178 18.82 -9.77 -17.11
CA LYS A 178 17.43 -10.17 -16.89
C LYS A 178 17.09 -10.14 -15.40
N PRO A 179 16.20 -9.24 -14.94
CA PRO A 179 15.94 -9.07 -13.51
C PRO A 179 15.14 -10.22 -12.90
N THR A 180 15.36 -10.43 -11.61
CA THR A 180 14.52 -11.21 -10.71
C THR A 180 13.97 -10.26 -9.64
N PHE A 181 12.65 -10.16 -9.56
CA PHE A 181 11.97 -9.30 -8.60
C PHE A 181 11.63 -10.07 -7.32
N HIS A 182 11.95 -9.47 -6.18
CA HIS A 182 11.65 -9.97 -4.84
C HIS A 182 10.67 -8.99 -4.19
N VAL A 183 9.41 -9.37 -4.09
CA VAL A 183 8.34 -8.49 -3.60
C VAL A 183 8.03 -8.85 -2.15
N ILE A 184 8.34 -7.95 -1.23
CA ILE A 184 8.05 -8.09 0.21
C ILE A 184 6.79 -7.28 0.51
N ILE A 185 5.72 -7.98 0.90
CA ILE A 185 4.42 -7.35 1.10
C ILE A 185 3.62 -8.05 2.20
N PRO A 186 3.36 -7.42 3.35
CA PRO A 186 2.71 -8.09 4.47
C PRO A 186 1.27 -8.51 4.15
N TYR A 187 0.53 -7.68 3.41
CA TYR A 187 -0.88 -7.90 3.10
C TYR A 187 -1.14 -7.94 1.60
N ILE A 188 -1.74 -9.02 1.11
CA ILE A 188 -2.08 -9.17 -0.31
C ILE A 188 -3.45 -9.82 -0.46
N THR A 189 -4.28 -9.40 -1.42
CA THR A 189 -5.50 -10.17 -1.72
C THR A 189 -5.18 -11.37 -2.59
N LYS A 190 -6.07 -12.37 -2.62
CA LYS A 190 -5.91 -13.49 -3.55
C LYS A 190 -5.87 -13.03 -5.02
N THR A 191 -6.66 -12.03 -5.37
CA THR A 191 -6.69 -11.43 -6.71
C THR A 191 -5.37 -10.78 -7.09
N ALA A 192 -4.74 -10.02 -6.19
CA ALA A 192 -3.42 -9.44 -6.42
C ALA A 192 -2.35 -10.52 -6.57
N LEU A 193 -2.39 -11.55 -5.73
CA LEU A 193 -1.46 -12.67 -5.80
C LEU A 193 -1.56 -13.41 -7.14
N ASP A 194 -2.78 -13.74 -7.56
CA ASP A 194 -3.03 -14.41 -8.84
C ASP A 194 -2.55 -13.56 -10.03
N LYS A 195 -2.72 -12.23 -9.97
CA LYS A 195 -2.22 -11.30 -10.98
C LYS A 195 -0.69 -11.34 -11.10
N LEU A 196 0.03 -11.41 -9.98
CA LEU A 196 1.49 -11.50 -10.00
C LEU A 196 1.98 -12.89 -10.44
N GLU A 197 1.26 -13.96 -10.10
CA GLU A 197 1.54 -15.31 -10.58
C GLU A 197 1.26 -15.46 -12.09
N GLU A 198 0.26 -14.78 -12.64
CA GLU A 198 0.06 -14.66 -14.08
C GLU A 198 1.28 -14.00 -14.75
N LEU A 199 1.76 -12.87 -14.19
CA LEU A 199 2.94 -12.18 -14.71
C LEU A 199 4.20 -13.05 -14.66
N ARG A 200 4.35 -13.88 -13.62
CA ARG A 200 5.44 -14.85 -13.51
C ARG A 200 5.45 -15.87 -14.66
N LYS A 201 4.27 -16.25 -15.17
CA LYS A 201 4.14 -17.15 -16.33
C LYS A 201 4.50 -16.46 -17.65
N SER A 202 4.45 -15.13 -17.71
CA SER A 202 4.81 -14.30 -18.87
C SER A 202 6.31 -13.99 -18.98
N ASN A 203 7.18 -14.90 -18.50
CA ASN A 203 8.66 -14.82 -18.61
C ASN A 203 9.34 -13.74 -17.73
N VAL A 204 8.61 -13.13 -16.79
CA VAL A 204 9.16 -12.26 -15.74
C VAL A 204 9.47 -13.11 -14.51
N LYS A 205 10.68 -12.98 -13.94
CA LYS A 205 11.06 -13.73 -12.73
C LYS A 205 10.62 -12.95 -11.49
N ILE A 206 9.69 -13.52 -10.71
CA ILE A 206 9.14 -12.88 -9.51
C ILE A 206 9.13 -13.91 -8.38
N GLN A 207 9.55 -13.48 -7.19
CA GLN A 207 9.37 -14.16 -5.91
C GLN A 207 8.58 -13.24 -4.99
N ILE A 208 7.50 -13.75 -4.40
CA ILE A 208 6.58 -12.98 -3.57
C ILE A 208 6.69 -13.50 -2.14
N TYR A 209 6.94 -12.58 -1.22
CA TYR A 209 7.08 -12.84 0.21
C TYR A 209 5.96 -12.08 0.92
N HIS A 210 5.00 -12.82 1.47
CA HIS A 210 3.83 -12.22 2.10
C HIS A 210 3.43 -12.96 3.36
N ALA A 211 2.70 -12.28 4.26
CA ALA A 211 2.31 -12.86 5.53
C ALA A 211 0.81 -13.14 5.61
N VAL A 212 -0.03 -12.25 5.08
CA VAL A 212 -1.49 -12.34 5.16
C VAL A 212 -2.14 -12.25 3.78
N ILE A 213 -3.00 -13.24 3.47
CA ILE A 213 -3.92 -13.15 2.34
C ILE A 213 -5.23 -12.52 2.82
N MET A 214 -5.48 -11.28 2.43
CA MET A 214 -6.72 -10.56 2.73
C MET A 214 -7.86 -11.09 1.86
N LYS A 215 -8.99 -11.37 2.49
CA LYS A 215 -10.22 -11.63 1.76
C LYS A 215 -10.81 -10.34 1.21
N THR A 216 -11.29 -10.43 -0.01
CA THR A 216 -12.03 -9.38 -0.69
C THR A 216 -13.45 -9.27 -0.14
N ILE A 217 -14.11 -8.15 -0.42
CA ILE A 217 -15.51 -7.92 -0.03
C ILE A 217 -16.43 -9.03 -0.57
N SER A 218 -16.20 -9.50 -1.79
CA SER A 218 -16.99 -10.60 -2.38
C SER A 218 -16.77 -11.96 -1.72
N GLU A 219 -15.65 -12.17 -1.03
CA GLU A 219 -15.37 -13.41 -0.31
C GLU A 219 -15.97 -13.40 1.11
N GLU A 220 -16.12 -12.22 1.72
CA GLU A 220 -16.66 -12.06 3.08
C GLU A 220 -18.19 -11.88 3.13
N ILE A 221 -18.81 -11.37 2.05
CA ILE A 221 -20.21 -10.97 2.02
C ILE A 221 -21.02 -11.88 1.09
N LYS A 222 -22.12 -12.45 1.61
CA LYS A 222 -23.06 -13.30 0.85
C LYS A 222 -23.69 -12.51 -0.30
N SER A 223 -23.99 -13.18 -1.43
CA SER A 223 -24.49 -12.55 -2.66
C SER A 223 -25.69 -11.60 -2.48
N ASN A 224 -26.66 -11.96 -1.64
CA ASN A 224 -27.85 -11.13 -1.39
C ASN A 224 -27.51 -9.81 -0.67
N ASP A 225 -26.57 -9.84 0.26
CA ASP A 225 -26.08 -8.64 0.95
C ASP A 225 -25.09 -7.88 0.06
N LEU A 226 -24.30 -8.59 -0.74
CA LEU A 226 -23.31 -8.00 -1.63
C LEU A 226 -23.94 -7.02 -2.63
N ASN A 227 -25.11 -7.33 -3.18
CA ASN A 227 -25.81 -6.41 -4.08
C ASN A 227 -26.20 -5.10 -3.39
N LYS A 228 -26.63 -5.16 -2.13
CA LYS A 228 -26.94 -3.98 -1.31
C LYS A 228 -25.69 -3.19 -0.99
N ILE A 229 -24.61 -3.87 -0.63
CA ILE A 229 -23.30 -3.23 -0.36
C ILE A 229 -22.77 -2.54 -1.61
N LYS A 230 -22.87 -3.18 -2.79
CA LYS A 230 -22.46 -2.59 -4.06
C LYS A 230 -23.20 -1.29 -4.36
N ASP A 231 -24.52 -1.32 -4.16
CA ASP A 231 -25.39 -0.17 -4.36
C ASP A 231 -25.10 0.96 -3.36
N VAL A 232 -24.63 0.65 -2.14
CA VAL A 232 -24.23 1.67 -1.17
C VAL A 232 -22.85 2.24 -1.48
N PHE A 233 -21.85 1.39 -1.76
CA PHE A 233 -20.43 1.76 -1.81
C PHE A 233 -20.02 2.42 -3.12
N TRP A 234 -20.61 1.97 -4.22
CA TRP A 234 -20.14 2.32 -5.57
C TRP A 234 -21.26 2.91 -6.44
N LYS A 235 -22.29 3.48 -5.80
CA LYS A 235 -23.35 4.24 -6.48
C LYS A 235 -22.74 5.29 -7.40
N GLY A 236 -23.20 5.34 -8.64
CA GLY A 236 -22.73 6.32 -9.63
C GLY A 236 -21.39 6.00 -10.28
N MET A 237 -20.66 4.97 -9.84
CA MET A 237 -19.52 4.45 -10.61
C MET A 237 -19.99 3.76 -11.89
N ASN A 238 -19.14 3.70 -12.91
CA ASN A 238 -19.43 2.93 -14.12
C ASN A 238 -19.59 1.42 -13.79
N GLN A 239 -20.31 0.69 -14.65
CA GLN A 239 -20.65 -0.72 -14.42
C GLN A 239 -19.42 -1.62 -14.25
N ASN A 240 -18.34 -1.34 -14.99
CA ASN A 240 -17.10 -2.11 -14.89
C ASN A 240 -16.45 -1.96 -13.51
N ALA A 241 -16.35 -0.73 -13.00
CA ALA A 241 -15.83 -0.45 -11.68
C ALA A 241 -16.71 -1.10 -10.59
N GLN A 242 -18.04 -0.98 -10.69
CA GLN A 242 -18.95 -1.63 -9.74
C GLN A 242 -18.82 -3.16 -9.73
N ALA A 243 -18.50 -3.78 -10.87
CA ALA A 243 -18.29 -5.21 -10.96
C ALA A 243 -16.94 -5.65 -10.36
N GLN A 244 -15.87 -4.88 -10.56
CA GLN A 244 -14.50 -5.24 -10.15
C GLN A 244 -14.15 -4.92 -8.70
N ARG A 245 -14.75 -3.86 -8.13
CA ARG A 245 -14.39 -3.40 -6.77
C ARG A 245 -14.64 -4.46 -5.68
N PRO A 246 -15.77 -5.18 -5.66
CA PRO A 246 -16.00 -6.26 -4.69
C PRO A 246 -14.91 -7.33 -4.67
N THR A 247 -14.32 -7.62 -5.83
CA THR A 247 -13.36 -8.70 -6.03
C THR A 247 -11.92 -8.22 -5.90
N THR A 248 -11.68 -6.97 -5.49
CA THR A 248 -10.33 -6.40 -5.40
C THR A 248 -10.11 -5.64 -4.10
N ALA A 249 -11.14 -4.95 -3.59
CA ALA A 249 -11.09 -4.25 -2.32
C ALA A 249 -11.29 -5.22 -1.14
N ALA A 250 -10.62 -4.92 -0.03
CA ALA A 250 -10.76 -5.64 1.24
C ALA A 250 -11.44 -4.74 2.29
N LEU A 251 -11.85 -5.34 3.41
CA LEU A 251 -12.35 -4.63 4.59
C LEU A 251 -11.27 -4.50 5.67
N HIS A 252 -10.02 -4.28 5.27
CA HIS A 252 -8.92 -4.02 6.20
C HIS A 252 -8.70 -2.52 6.31
N TRP A 253 -8.76 -2.01 7.53
CA TRP A 253 -8.42 -0.63 7.83
C TRP A 253 -7.08 -0.59 8.57
N PHE A 254 -6.10 0.08 7.97
CA PHE A 254 -4.74 0.19 8.48
C PHE A 254 -4.54 1.48 9.25
N ALA A 255 -4.02 1.40 10.47
CA ALA A 255 -3.72 2.56 11.30
C ALA A 255 -2.66 3.48 10.67
N HIS A 256 -1.80 2.99 9.77
CA HIS A 256 -0.72 3.80 9.19
C HIS A 256 -1.10 4.47 7.86
N LYS A 257 -2.34 4.31 7.37
CA LYS A 257 -2.74 4.77 6.04
C LYS A 257 -4.11 5.45 6.06
N VAL A 258 -4.21 6.61 5.40
CA VAL A 258 -5.52 7.19 5.07
C VAL A 258 -6.19 6.28 4.03
N PRO A 259 -7.36 5.70 4.33
CA PRO A 259 -8.02 4.82 3.39
C PRO A 259 -8.37 5.55 2.09
N ASN A 260 -8.22 4.87 0.95
CA ASN A 260 -8.71 5.34 -0.34
C ASN A 260 -9.56 4.26 -1.01
N GLN A 261 -10.36 4.61 -2.02
CA GLN A 261 -11.27 3.69 -2.72
C GLN A 261 -10.62 2.41 -3.29
N MET A 262 -9.29 2.37 -3.42
CA MET A 262 -8.56 1.18 -3.85
C MET A 262 -8.32 0.20 -2.70
N SER A 263 -8.06 0.72 -1.50
CA SER A 263 -7.71 -0.06 -0.31
C SER A 263 -8.90 -0.35 0.60
N PHE A 264 -9.86 0.56 0.65
CA PHE A 264 -11.01 0.50 1.55
C PHE A 264 -12.19 1.33 1.01
N PRO A 265 -13.45 0.94 1.25
CA PRO A 265 -14.60 1.70 0.75
C PRO A 265 -14.69 3.12 1.32
N ASP A 266 -14.67 4.14 0.45
CA ASP A 266 -14.75 5.57 0.84
C ASP A 266 -15.98 5.90 1.68
N VAL A 267 -17.13 5.27 1.38
CA VAL A 267 -18.37 5.52 2.13
C VAL A 267 -18.25 5.10 3.59
N LEU A 268 -17.40 4.11 3.89
CA LEU A 268 -17.10 3.72 5.26
C LEU A 268 -16.07 4.66 5.88
N ALA A 269 -15.01 5.01 5.14
CA ALA A 269 -13.97 5.92 5.63
C ALA A 269 -14.53 7.31 5.99
N LYS A 270 -15.42 7.85 5.15
CA LYS A 270 -16.00 9.20 5.30
C LYS A 270 -17.36 9.19 6.00
N GLY A 271 -17.91 8.01 6.30
CA GLY A 271 -19.29 7.87 6.78
C GLY A 271 -20.34 8.41 5.79
N THR A 272 -20.08 8.46 4.48
CA THR A 272 -21.03 9.03 3.50
C THR A 272 -22.33 8.21 3.41
N VAL A 273 -23.48 8.89 3.28
CA VAL A 273 -24.79 8.24 3.08
C VAL A 273 -25.32 8.47 1.67
N THR A 274 -25.47 7.39 0.91
CA THR A 274 -25.85 7.43 -0.52
C THR A 274 -27.33 7.13 -0.77
N HIS A 275 -28.04 6.57 0.21
CA HIS A 275 -29.47 6.24 0.15
C HIS A 275 -30.15 6.58 1.49
N PRO A 276 -30.29 7.89 1.81
CA PRO A 276 -30.80 8.35 3.10
C PRO A 276 -32.29 8.09 3.26
N LYS A 277 -32.75 7.95 4.50
CA LYS A 277 -34.18 8.08 4.83
C LYS A 277 -34.67 9.48 4.47
N SER A 278 -35.95 9.59 4.10
CA SER A 278 -36.59 10.84 3.67
C SER A 278 -36.64 11.99 4.70
N LYS A 279 -36.06 11.81 5.90
CA LYS A 279 -36.07 12.79 7.00
C LYS A 279 -34.74 12.96 7.73
N THR A 280 -33.65 12.33 7.26
CA THR A 280 -32.31 12.56 7.85
C THR A 280 -31.67 13.78 7.17
N THR A 281 -31.62 14.90 7.89
CA THR A 281 -31.03 16.18 7.43
C THR A 281 -29.62 16.44 7.98
N SER A 282 -29.11 15.60 8.88
CA SER A 282 -27.75 15.72 9.39
C SER A 282 -26.81 14.80 8.62
N ASP A 283 -25.69 15.35 8.17
CA ASP A 283 -24.62 14.53 7.62
C ASP A 283 -24.10 13.58 8.72
N PRO A 284 -24.03 12.27 8.45
CA PRO A 284 -23.43 11.29 9.35
C PRO A 284 -21.96 11.64 9.65
N VAL A 285 -21.54 11.34 10.88
CA VAL A 285 -20.16 11.54 11.33
C VAL A 285 -19.29 10.37 10.86
N PRO A 286 -18.06 10.61 10.36
CA PRO A 286 -17.10 9.54 10.10
C PRO A 286 -16.90 8.68 11.34
N PHE A 287 -17.05 7.36 11.20
CA PHE A 287 -16.76 6.41 12.28
C PHE A 287 -15.33 5.87 12.21
N ILE A 288 -14.61 6.17 11.13
CA ILE A 288 -13.16 6.02 11.01
C ILE A 288 -12.57 7.41 11.23
N PRO A 289 -11.73 7.60 12.24
CA PRO A 289 -11.11 8.88 12.49
C PRO A 289 -10.10 9.26 11.41
N GLU A 290 -10.08 10.55 11.08
CA GLU A 290 -9.08 11.12 10.19
C GLU A 290 -7.75 11.30 10.92
N PHE A 291 -6.66 10.89 10.29
CA PHE A 291 -5.31 11.18 10.77
C PHE A 291 -4.38 11.39 9.56
N THR A 292 -3.32 12.17 9.77
CA THR A 292 -2.26 12.32 8.76
C THR A 292 -1.38 11.08 8.78
N PRO A 293 -1.18 10.38 7.65
CA PRO A 293 -0.29 9.23 7.62
C PRO A 293 1.14 9.61 8.02
N PRO A 294 1.87 8.72 8.69
CA PRO A 294 3.24 8.96 9.16
C PRO A 294 4.25 9.24 8.04
N TYR A 295 3.91 8.91 6.79
CA TYR A 295 4.75 9.09 5.61
C TYR A 295 4.48 10.40 4.83
N LYS A 296 3.62 11.29 5.33
CA LYS A 296 3.29 12.58 4.70
C LYS A 296 3.92 13.80 5.39
N SER A 297 4.87 13.59 6.30
CA SER A 297 5.57 14.65 7.05
C SER A 297 6.57 15.42 6.21
#